data_AF-K2BW75-F1
#
_entry.id   AF-K2BW75-F1
#
_cell.length_a   1.000
_cell.length_b   1.000
_cell.length_c   1.000
_cell.angle_alpha   90.00
_cell.angle_beta   90.00
_cell.angle_gamma   90.00
#
_symmetry.space_group_name_H-M   'P 1'
#
loop_
_entity.id
_entity.type
_entity.pdbx_description
1 polymer ?
#
loop_
_entity_poly.entity_id
_entity_poly.type
_entity_poly.pdbx_seq_one_letter_code
_entity_poly.pdbx_strand_id
1 'polypeptide(L)'
;MSIIFKKSLVVAFITIFVDFLFHYFLTHPMESLTYFVIKFLLAYFISSAMFGSDIYKSKSEWHLWSTIFVVGLIFSTLMSIYYRSWELGEAWVPFGSRAPDIIGIARNNLLLFSGIWWLWHALFFATGVLIANLITKERGL
;
A
#
# COMPACT_ATOMS: atom_id res chain seq x y z
N MET A 1 -21.42 7.09 11.33
CA MET A 1 -20.30 6.40 10.65
C MET A 1 -19.03 6.62 11.46
N SER A 2 -18.41 5.56 11.98
CA SER A 2 -17.22 5.64 12.85
C SER A 2 -16.07 6.41 12.18
N ILE A 3 -15.30 7.18 12.96
CA ILE A 3 -14.11 7.89 12.48
C ILE A 3 -13.08 6.94 11.87
N ILE A 4 -12.93 5.74 12.45
CA ILE A 4 -12.05 4.68 11.94
C ILE A 4 -12.49 4.26 10.55
N PHE A 5 -13.78 4.05 10.34
CA PHE A 5 -14.33 3.69 9.04
C PHE A 5 -14.05 4.76 7.98
N LYS A 6 -14.32 6.04 8.30
CA LYS A 6 -14.02 7.17 7.41
C LYS A 6 -12.55 7.23 7.03
N LYS A 7 -11.66 7.16 8.02
CA LYS A 7 -10.21 7.21 7.78
C LYS A 7 -9.74 6.03 6.93
N SER A 8 -10.21 4.82 7.24
CA SER A 8 -9.81 3.61 6.51
C SER A 8 -10.22 3.66 5.05
N LEU A 9 -11.41 4.20 4.74
CA LEU A 9 -11.83 4.45 3.36
C LEU A 9 -10.93 5.47 2.65
N VAL A 10 -10.58 6.57 3.32
CA VAL A 10 -9.68 7.57 2.75
C VAL A 10 -8.30 6.96 2.48
N VAL A 11 -7.75 6.19 3.43
CA VAL A 11 -6.47 5.49 3.24
C VAL A 11 -6.54 4.58 2.02
N ALA A 12 -7.56 3.72 1.94
CA ALA A 12 -7.73 2.80 0.82
C ALA A 12 -7.83 3.52 -0.51
N PHE A 13 -8.67 4.56 -0.59
CA PHE A 13 -8.86 5.34 -1.79
C PHE A 13 -7.57 6.04 -2.24
N ILE A 14 -6.88 6.74 -1.34
CA ILE A 14 -5.64 7.45 -1.66
C ILE A 14 -4.53 6.48 -2.05
N THR A 15 -4.38 5.37 -1.33
CA THR A 15 -3.37 4.34 -1.64
C THR A 15 -3.54 3.83 -3.07
N ILE A 16 -4.78 3.51 -3.47
CA ILE A 16 -5.09 3.08 -4.83
C ILE A 16 -4.96 4.18 -5.84
N PHE A 17 -5.40 5.39 -5.53
CA PHE A 17 -5.31 6.50 -6.46
C PHE A 17 -3.85 6.82 -6.80
N VAL A 18 -2.98 6.92 -5.80
CA VAL A 18 -1.54 7.17 -6.01
C VAL A 18 -0.91 6.03 -6.81
N ASP A 19 -1.21 4.79 -6.45
CA ASP A 19 -0.71 3.60 -7.15
C ASP A 19 -1.20 3.50 -8.59
N PHE A 20 -2.47 3.82 -8.83
CA PHE A 20 -3.05 3.87 -10.18
C PHE A 20 -2.37 4.94 -11.03
N LEU A 21 -2.17 6.15 -10.49
CA LEU A 21 -1.45 7.20 -11.21
C LEU A 21 0.00 6.77 -11.48
N PHE A 22 0.66 6.17 -10.50
CA PHE A 22 2.00 5.62 -10.67
C PHE A 22 2.02 4.61 -11.83
N HIS A 23 1.09 3.65 -11.83
CA HIS A 23 1.05 2.65 -12.88
C HIS A 23 0.70 3.25 -14.26
N TYR A 24 -0.25 4.17 -14.30
CA TYR A 24 -0.71 4.82 -15.53
C TYR A 24 0.39 5.63 -16.21
N PHE A 25 1.22 6.33 -15.44
CA PHE A 25 2.26 7.21 -16.00
C PHE A 25 3.66 6.58 -16.08
N LEU A 26 3.98 5.66 -15.18
CA LEU A 26 5.37 5.21 -14.98
C LEU A 26 5.58 3.73 -15.21
N THR A 27 4.53 2.95 -15.49
CA THR A 27 4.67 1.50 -15.66
C THR A 27 4.03 0.94 -16.91
N HIS A 28 4.67 -0.08 -17.50
CA HIS A 28 4.07 -0.89 -18.56
C HIS A 28 4.40 -2.38 -18.38
N PRO A 29 3.44 -3.31 -18.56
CA PRO A 29 2.02 -3.08 -18.84
C PRO A 29 1.26 -2.52 -17.62
N MET A 30 0.08 -1.95 -17.86
CA MET A 30 -0.82 -1.49 -16.80
C MET A 30 -1.34 -2.69 -15.98
N GLU A 31 -1.43 -2.51 -14.66
CA GLU A 31 -1.97 -3.54 -13.78
C GLU A 31 -3.48 -3.75 -13.96
N SER A 32 -3.94 -4.94 -13.56
CA SER A 32 -5.35 -5.35 -13.73
C SER A 32 -6.31 -4.66 -12.75
N LEU A 33 -7.60 -4.62 -13.08
CA LEU A 33 -8.62 -4.12 -12.13
C LEU A 33 -8.62 -4.94 -10.82
N THR A 34 -8.48 -6.26 -10.91
CA THR A 34 -8.44 -7.16 -9.75
C THR A 34 -7.30 -6.80 -8.79
N TYR A 35 -6.14 -6.40 -9.33
CA TYR A 35 -5.02 -5.90 -8.55
C TYR A 35 -5.41 -4.70 -7.68
N PHE A 36 -6.05 -3.68 -8.28
CA PHE A 36 -6.47 -2.48 -7.56
C PHE A 36 -7.58 -2.76 -6.54
N VAL A 37 -8.53 -3.63 -6.85
CA VAL A 37 -9.62 -3.99 -5.92
C VAL A 37 -9.07 -4.69 -4.68
N ILE A 38 -8.17 -5.65 -4.84
CA ILE A 38 -7.61 -6.38 -3.70
C ILE A 38 -6.71 -5.48 -2.88
N LYS A 39 -5.91 -4.64 -3.53
CA LYS A 39 -5.11 -3.62 -2.84
C LYS A 39 -6.00 -2.64 -2.06
N PHE A 40 -7.17 -2.28 -2.58
CA PHE A 40 -8.13 -1.40 -1.90
C PHE A 40 -8.62 -2.06 -0.60
N LEU A 41 -9.08 -3.30 -0.71
CA LEU A 41 -9.58 -4.07 0.43
C LEU A 41 -8.49 -4.27 1.49
N LEU A 42 -7.28 -4.60 1.05
CA LEU A 42 -6.15 -4.80 1.95
C LEU A 42 -5.78 -3.51 2.68
N ALA A 43 -5.68 -2.38 1.96
CA ALA A 43 -5.42 -1.08 2.56
C ALA A 43 -6.53 -0.69 3.55
N TYR A 44 -7.79 -0.97 3.22
CA TYR A 44 -8.93 -0.73 4.10
C TYR A 44 -8.84 -1.56 5.40
N PHE A 45 -8.63 -2.87 5.31
CA PHE A 45 -8.59 -3.73 6.50
C PHE A 45 -7.39 -3.43 7.40
N ILE A 46 -6.22 -3.25 6.82
CA ILE A 46 -4.99 -2.94 7.57
C ILE A 46 -5.10 -1.58 8.25
N SER A 47 -5.59 -0.55 7.55
CA SER A 47 -5.78 0.77 8.14
C SER A 47 -6.84 0.77 9.24
N SER A 48 -7.93 0.02 9.08
CA SER A 48 -8.94 -0.17 10.11
C SER A 48 -8.36 -0.79 11.39
N ALA A 49 -7.57 -1.85 11.25
CA ALA A 49 -6.87 -2.48 12.38
C ALA A 49 -5.88 -1.51 13.05
N MET A 50 -5.09 -0.79 12.26
CA MET A 50 -4.14 0.20 12.76
C MET A 50 -4.84 1.32 13.53
N PHE A 51 -5.86 1.96 12.96
CA PHE A 51 -6.60 3.04 13.62
C PHE A 51 -7.39 2.56 14.85
N GLY A 52 -7.78 1.29 14.88
CA GLY A 52 -8.39 0.66 16.05
C GLY A 52 -7.41 0.38 17.19
N SER A 53 -6.12 0.20 16.87
CA SER A 53 -5.08 -0.13 17.86
C SER A 53 -4.75 1.03 18.81
N ASP A 54 -4.47 0.71 20.06
CA ASP A 54 -4.10 1.73 21.07
C ASP A 54 -2.68 2.26 20.86
N ILE A 55 -1.80 1.47 20.22
CA ILE A 55 -0.45 1.89 19.84
C ILE A 55 -0.53 3.12 18.91
N TYR A 56 -1.42 3.09 17.93
CA TYR A 56 -1.61 4.21 16.99
C TYR A 56 -2.23 5.45 17.65
N LYS A 57 -3.05 5.26 18.69
CA LYS A 57 -3.67 6.37 19.46
C LYS A 57 -2.72 6.99 20.50
N SER A 58 -1.51 6.45 20.64
CA SER A 58 -0.50 7.00 21.54
C SER A 58 -0.20 8.47 21.22
N LYS A 59 -0.03 9.30 22.26
CA LYS A 59 0.40 10.71 22.11
C LYS A 59 1.85 10.86 21.68
N SER A 60 2.62 9.77 21.64
CA SER A 60 4.02 9.81 21.23
C SER A 60 4.15 9.83 19.71
N GLU A 61 4.71 10.92 19.18
CA GLU A 61 5.02 11.06 17.74
C GLU A 61 5.87 9.89 17.23
N TRP A 62 6.88 9.45 18.00
CA TRP A 62 7.72 8.33 17.60
C TRP A 62 6.93 7.04 17.39
N HIS A 63 5.98 6.74 18.29
CA HIS A 63 5.10 5.58 18.17
C HIS A 63 4.17 5.71 16.97
N LEU A 64 3.66 6.91 16.69
CA LEU A 64 2.85 7.17 15.49
C LEU A 64 3.64 6.87 14.21
N TRP A 65 4.80 7.50 14.04
CA TRP A 65 5.61 7.35 12.83
C TRP A 65 6.12 5.92 12.63
N SER A 66 6.57 5.27 13.71
CA SER A 66 6.98 3.86 13.66
C SER A 66 5.82 2.93 13.33
N THR A 67 4.61 3.18 13.87
CA THR A 67 3.42 2.40 13.53
C THR A 67 3.05 2.57 12.06
N ILE A 68 3.01 3.80 11.55
CA ILE A 68 2.72 4.06 10.13
C ILE A 68 3.74 3.34 9.24
N PHE A 69 5.02 3.45 9.58
CA PHE A 69 6.09 2.80 8.83
C PHE A 69 5.95 1.28 8.83
N VAL A 70 5.89 0.65 10.01
CA VAL A 70 5.78 -0.81 10.16
C VAL A 70 4.51 -1.35 9.49
N VAL A 71 3.38 -0.68 9.66
CA VAL A 71 2.11 -1.08 9.04
C VAL A 71 2.17 -0.92 7.52
N GLY A 72 2.82 0.13 7.01
CA GLY A 72 3.10 0.30 5.58
C GLY A 72 3.95 -0.85 5.00
N LEU A 73 4.97 -1.29 5.74
CA LEU A 73 5.78 -2.46 5.34
C LEU A 73 4.96 -3.76 5.35
N ILE A 74 4.08 -3.94 6.34
CA ILE A 74 3.16 -5.08 6.40
C ILE A 74 2.22 -5.08 5.20
N PHE A 75 1.61 -3.94 4.89
CA PHE A 75 0.76 -3.77 3.71
C PHE A 75 1.50 -4.16 2.42
N SER A 76 2.70 -3.62 2.22
CA SER A 76 3.50 -3.91 1.03
C SER A 76 3.90 -5.38 0.93
N THR A 77 4.23 -6.00 2.06
CA THR A 77 4.57 -7.43 2.13
C THR A 77 3.37 -8.30 1.77
N LEU A 78 2.20 -8.00 2.35
CA LEU A 78 0.96 -8.73 2.05
C LEU A 78 0.52 -8.54 0.59
N MET A 79 0.69 -7.35 0.03
CA MET A 79 0.48 -7.12 -1.41
C MET A 79 1.42 -7.97 -2.26
N SER A 80 2.70 -8.06 -1.87
CA SER A 80 3.70 -8.84 -2.59
C SER A 80 3.39 -10.35 -2.53
N ILE A 81 2.96 -10.85 -1.36
CA ILE A 81 2.51 -12.24 -1.18
C ILE A 81 1.27 -12.52 -2.02
N TYR A 82 0.28 -11.62 -1.99
CA TYR A 82 -0.93 -11.74 -2.80
C TYR A 82 -0.59 -11.79 -4.29
N TYR A 83 0.18 -10.81 -4.78
CA TYR A 83 0.56 -10.73 -6.18
C TYR A 83 1.28 -11.99 -6.63
N ARG A 84 2.20 -12.49 -5.79
CA ARG A 84 2.94 -13.72 -6.08
C ARG A 84 2.06 -14.96 -6.08
N SER A 85 1.14 -15.06 -5.12
CA SER A 85 0.18 -16.17 -5.05
C SER A 85 -0.74 -16.17 -6.27
N TRP A 86 -1.16 -14.99 -6.73
CA TRP A 86 -1.99 -14.82 -7.91
C TRP A 86 -1.23 -15.19 -9.21
N GLU A 87 0.01 -14.71 -9.39
CA GLU A 87 0.85 -15.06 -10.53
C GLU A 87 1.05 -16.58 -10.65
N LEU A 88 1.29 -17.25 -9.53
CA LEU A 88 1.54 -18.69 -9.46
C LEU A 88 0.26 -19.52 -9.62
N GLY A 89 -0.84 -19.10 -8.99
CA GLY A 89 -2.06 -19.89 -8.89
C GLY A 89 -3.04 -19.69 -10.04
N GLU A 90 -3.29 -18.44 -10.44
CA GLU A 90 -4.30 -18.13 -11.45
C GLU A 90 -3.69 -17.92 -12.84
N ALA A 91 -2.56 -17.22 -12.90
CA ALA A 91 -1.97 -16.84 -14.17
C ALA A 91 -0.94 -17.85 -14.71
N TRP A 92 -0.53 -18.84 -13.90
CA TRP A 92 0.46 -19.88 -14.25
C TRP A 92 1.76 -19.32 -14.85
N VAL A 93 2.18 -18.13 -14.42
CA VAL A 93 3.34 -17.43 -15.01
C VAL A 93 4.60 -17.64 -14.15
N PRO A 94 5.81 -17.78 -14.76
CA PRO A 94 7.06 -17.94 -14.01
C PRO A 94 7.37 -16.81 -13.01
N PHE A 95 8.35 -17.03 -12.13
CA PHE A 95 8.79 -16.01 -11.18
C PHE A 95 9.33 -14.76 -11.89
N GLY A 96 8.79 -13.58 -11.56
CA GLY A 96 9.27 -12.30 -12.07
C GLY A 96 8.90 -12.00 -13.53
N SER A 97 8.09 -12.84 -14.18
CA SER A 97 7.72 -12.67 -15.58
C SER A 97 6.77 -11.49 -15.83
N ARG A 98 6.11 -10.97 -14.78
CA ARG A 98 5.07 -9.95 -14.91
C ARG A 98 5.29 -8.67 -14.13
N ALA A 99 6.42 -8.52 -13.45
CA ALA A 99 6.79 -7.23 -12.90
C ALA A 99 6.75 -6.19 -14.03
N PRO A 100 6.09 -5.03 -13.84
CA PRO A 100 6.03 -4.02 -14.88
C PRO A 100 7.40 -3.37 -15.09
N ASP A 101 7.65 -2.88 -16.31
CA ASP A 101 8.77 -1.99 -16.57
C ASP A 101 8.46 -0.65 -15.92
N ILE A 102 9.39 -0.16 -15.10
CA ILE A 102 9.28 1.15 -14.45
C ILE A 102 10.20 2.11 -15.19
N ILE A 103 9.62 3.19 -15.72
CA ILE A 103 10.40 4.22 -16.41
C ILE A 103 11.45 4.79 -15.44
N GLY A 104 12.72 4.74 -15.84
CA GLY A 104 13.84 5.25 -15.04
C GLY A 104 14.46 4.27 -14.05
N ILE A 105 13.96 3.03 -13.93
CA ILE A 105 14.59 1.99 -13.11
C ILE A 105 14.95 0.79 -13.98
N ALA A 106 16.25 0.54 -14.14
CA ALA A 106 16.74 -0.64 -14.84
C ALA A 106 16.48 -1.92 -14.01
N ARG A 107 15.96 -2.98 -14.65
CA ARG A 107 15.75 -4.30 -14.02
C ARG A 107 17.04 -5.12 -13.82
N ASN A 108 18.19 -4.55 -14.18
CA ASN A 108 19.47 -5.25 -14.13
C ASN A 108 19.89 -5.67 -12.71
N ASN A 109 19.39 -4.98 -11.68
CA ASN A 109 19.50 -5.39 -10.29
C ASN A 109 18.11 -5.71 -9.72
N LEU A 110 17.72 -6.98 -9.78
CA LEU A 110 16.41 -7.45 -9.34
C LEU A 110 16.14 -7.14 -7.85
N LEU A 111 17.15 -7.27 -6.99
CA LEU A 111 17.00 -7.00 -5.55
C LEU A 111 16.69 -5.52 -5.31
N LEU A 112 17.43 -4.62 -5.96
CA LEU A 112 17.20 -3.19 -5.87
C LEU A 112 15.82 -2.82 -6.43
N PHE A 113 15.47 -3.37 -7.60
CA PHE A 113 14.17 -3.14 -8.24
C PHE A 113 13.02 -3.57 -7.31
N SER A 114 13.05 -4.81 -6.82
CA SER A 114 12.02 -5.35 -5.93
C SER A 114 11.98 -4.63 -4.59
N GLY A 115 13.13 -4.22 -4.05
CA GLY A 115 13.22 -3.45 -2.81
C GLY A 115 12.60 -2.06 -2.94
N ILE A 116 12.94 -1.32 -4.00
CA ILE A 116 12.34 0.00 -4.27
C ILE A 116 10.83 -0.15 -4.51
N TRP A 117 10.43 -1.16 -5.28
CA TRP A 117 9.03 -1.43 -5.56
C TRP A 117 8.23 -1.70 -4.29
N TRP A 118 8.76 -2.54 -3.41
CA TRP A 118 8.18 -2.83 -2.10
C TRP A 118 8.11 -1.57 -1.21
N LEU A 119 9.14 -0.73 -1.21
CA LEU A 119 9.13 0.51 -0.44
C LEU A 119 8.13 1.54 -0.98
N TRP A 120 7.91 1.62 -2.29
CA TRP A 120 6.90 2.50 -2.87
C TRP A 120 5.48 2.12 -2.47
N HIS A 121 5.12 0.84 -2.45
CA HIS A 121 3.80 0.42 -1.95
C HIS A 121 3.59 0.81 -0.49
N ALA A 122 4.62 0.67 0.35
CA ALA A 122 4.57 1.13 1.73
C ALA A 122 4.37 2.66 1.82
N LEU A 123 5.05 3.42 0.95
CA LEU A 123 4.91 4.87 0.86
C LEU A 123 3.53 5.32 0.38
N PHE A 124 2.93 4.61 -0.58
CA PHE A 124 1.56 4.89 -1.05
C PHE A 124 0.55 4.75 0.09
N PHE A 125 0.68 3.66 0.88
CA PHE A 125 -0.14 3.45 2.06
C PHE A 125 0.08 4.54 3.12
N ALA A 126 1.34 4.85 3.45
CA ALA A 126 1.68 5.88 4.43
C ALA A 126 1.12 7.26 4.02
N THR A 127 1.19 7.59 2.73
CA THR A 127 0.60 8.82 2.17
C THR A 127 -0.91 8.86 2.40
N GLY A 128 -1.60 7.73 2.18
CA GLY A 128 -3.02 7.58 2.52
C GLY A 128 -3.32 7.88 3.98
N VAL A 129 -2.51 7.35 4.90
CA VAL A 129 -2.66 7.59 6.34
C VAL A 129 -2.48 9.06 6.71
N LEU A 130 -1.45 9.70 6.15
CA LEU A 130 -1.19 11.12 6.38
C LEU A 130 -2.35 12.00 5.90
N ILE A 131 -2.84 11.77 4.68
CA ILE A 131 -3.98 12.51 4.12
C ILE A 131 -5.24 12.27 4.95
N ALA A 132 -5.51 11.03 5.37
CA ALA A 132 -6.65 10.71 6.22
C ALA A 132 -6.61 11.48 7.56
N ASN A 133 -5.45 11.57 8.20
CA ASN A 133 -5.28 12.36 9.43
C ASN A 133 -5.48 13.86 9.19
N LEU A 134 -4.98 14.39 8.07
CA LEU A 134 -5.13 15.81 7.73
C LEU A 134 -6.59 16.19 7.50
N ILE A 135 -7.34 15.37 6.74
CA ILE A 135 -8.75 15.64 6.41
C ILE A 135 -9.63 15.58 7.66
N THR A 136 -9.38 14.61 8.53
CA THR A 136 -10.25 14.38 9.69
C THR A 136 -9.91 15.24 10.90
N LYS A 137 -8.74 15.88 10.94
CA LYS A 137 -8.22 16.71 12.06
C LYS A 137 -8.25 16.05 13.45
N GLU A 138 -8.59 14.77 13.52
CA GLU A 138 -8.63 13.98 14.75
C GLU A 138 -7.51 12.95 14.69
N ARG A 139 -6.54 13.02 15.59
CA ARG A 139 -5.59 11.93 15.81
C ARG A 139 -6.20 10.91 16.76
N GLY A 140 -7.25 10.23 16.30
CA GLY A 140 -7.87 9.07 16.96
C GLY A 140 -8.34 9.34 18.40
N LEU A 141 -9.64 9.64 18.56
CA LEU A 141 -10.39 9.73 19.84
C LEU A 141 -9.60 10.26 21.05
#